data_AF-A0A962JFV2-F1
#
_entry.id   AF-A0A962JFV2-F1
#
_cell.length_a   1.000
_cell.length_b   1.000
_cell.length_c   1.000
_cell.angle_alpha   90.00
_cell.angle_beta   90.00
_cell.angle_gamma   90.00
#
_symmetry.space_group_name_H-M   'P 1'
#
loop_
_entity.id
_entity.type
_entity.pdbx_description
1 polymer ?
#
loop_
_entity_poly.entity_id
_entity_poly.type
_entity_poly.pdbx_seq_one_letter_code
_entity_poly.pdbx_strand_id
1 'polypeptide(L)'
;MTQHSWQDPQAQREAEKYENPIPSRELILSILSQHNKALTAEQLAGVLGLYDDERQFALQRRLGAMIRDGQLSTDRRGAYKPL
;
A
#
# COMPACT_ATOMS: atom_id res chain seq x y z
N MET A 1 -20.55 4.06 0.48
CA MET A 1 -19.57 5.11 0.82
C MET A 1 -18.80 4.67 2.06
N THR A 2 -17.67 3.99 1.90
CA THR A 2 -16.81 3.54 3.02
C THR A 2 -15.53 4.38 3.03
N GLN A 3 -15.62 5.53 3.70
CA GLN A 3 -14.50 6.45 3.87
C GLN A 3 -13.58 5.88 4.96
N HIS A 4 -12.66 4.99 4.60
CA HIS A 4 -11.64 4.51 5.53
C HIS A 4 -10.65 5.64 5.81
N SER A 5 -10.75 6.22 7.01
CA SER A 5 -9.97 7.36 7.48
C SER A 5 -8.53 6.99 7.84
N TRP A 6 -7.77 6.56 6.83
CA TRP A 6 -6.32 6.57 6.92
C TRP A 6 -5.85 7.99 7.26
N GLN A 7 -4.99 8.15 8.27
CA GLN A 7 -4.34 9.44 8.59
C GLN A 7 -3.26 9.73 7.55
N ASP A 8 -3.71 9.93 6.32
CA ASP A 8 -2.91 9.98 5.11
C ASP A 8 -3.09 11.37 4.49
N PRO A 9 -2.22 12.34 4.80
CA PRO A 9 -2.35 13.72 4.32
C PRO A 9 -2.21 13.82 2.78
N GLN A 10 -1.81 12.75 2.08
CA GLN A 10 -1.81 12.67 0.62
C GLN A 10 -2.97 11.87 0.03
N ALA A 11 -3.77 11.17 0.83
CA ALA A 11 -4.93 10.41 0.33
C ALA A 11 -5.87 11.31 -0.47
N GLN A 12 -6.05 12.57 -0.07
CA GLN A 12 -6.94 13.49 -0.79
C GLN A 12 -6.41 13.90 -2.17
N ARG A 13 -5.08 13.90 -2.40
CA ARG A 13 -4.47 14.12 -3.74
C ARG A 13 -4.39 12.85 -4.58
N GLU A 14 -4.30 11.67 -3.97
CA GLU A 14 -4.31 10.39 -4.70
C GLU A 14 -5.75 9.91 -5.02
N ALA A 15 -6.76 10.32 -4.24
CA ALA A 15 -8.17 9.99 -4.48
C ALA A 15 -8.74 10.64 -5.75
N GLU A 16 -8.22 11.80 -6.19
CA GLU A 16 -8.63 12.43 -7.45
C GLU A 16 -8.20 11.61 -8.70
N LYS A 17 -7.34 10.60 -8.54
CA LYS A 17 -6.80 9.79 -9.66
C LYS A 17 -7.40 8.39 -9.78
N TYR A 18 -8.19 7.93 -8.79
CA TYR A 18 -8.68 6.54 -8.74
C TYR A 18 -10.08 6.46 -8.13
N GLU A 19 -11.03 5.83 -8.84
CA GLU A 19 -12.40 5.56 -8.35
C GLU A 19 -12.43 4.77 -7.03
N ASN A 20 -11.39 3.98 -6.76
CA ASN A 20 -11.21 3.28 -5.49
C ASN A 20 -9.99 3.82 -4.73
N PRO A 21 -10.19 4.57 -3.62
CA PRO A 21 -9.09 5.10 -2.84
C PRO A 21 -8.33 3.96 -2.15
N ILE A 22 -7.02 3.94 -2.39
CA ILE A 22 -6.07 3.05 -1.72
C ILE A 22 -5.01 3.87 -0.95
N PRO A 23 -4.44 3.33 0.14
CA PRO A 23 -3.42 3.98 0.99
C PRO A 23 -2.22 4.53 0.21
N SER A 24 -1.79 5.76 0.51
CA SER A 24 -0.71 6.44 -0.22
C SER A 24 0.64 5.72 -0.13
N ARG A 25 1.56 6.12 -1.02
CA ARG A 25 2.96 5.67 -0.98
C ARG A 25 3.61 5.92 0.38
N GLU A 26 3.35 7.09 0.99
CA GLU A 26 3.92 7.46 2.29
C GLU A 26 3.35 6.63 3.43
N LEU A 27 2.04 6.34 3.43
CA LEU A 27 1.44 5.46 4.43
C LEU A 27 1.96 4.01 4.29
N ILE A 28 2.07 3.50 3.07
CA ILE A 28 2.66 2.18 2.79
C ILE A 28 4.12 2.13 3.29
N LEU A 29 4.94 3.14 2.97
CA LEU A 29 6.31 3.23 3.45
C LEU A 29 6.38 3.32 4.98
N SER A 30 5.51 4.10 5.61
CA SER A 30 5.44 4.25 7.07
C SER A 30 5.13 2.93 7.77
N ILE A 31 4.14 2.18 7.29
CA ILE A 31 3.80 0.85 7.82
C ILE A 31 4.97 -0.12 7.62
N LEU A 32 5.53 -0.19 6.40
CA LEU A 32 6.66 -1.08 6.11
C LEU A 32 7.93 -0.71 6.89
N SER A 33 8.08 0.56 7.32
CA SER A 33 9.18 1.03 8.17
C SER A 33 8.96 0.74 9.66
N GLN A 34 7.70 0.77 10.11
CA GLN A 34 7.33 0.39 11.49
C GLN A 34 7.43 -1.11 11.74
N HIS A 35 7.29 -1.93 10.69
CA HIS A 35 7.43 -3.38 10.78
C HIS A 35 8.88 -3.83 10.63
N ASN A 36 9.40 -4.50 11.66
CA ASN A 36 10.78 -5.00 11.71
C ASN A 36 11.11 -6.13 10.68
N LYS A 37 10.17 -6.49 9.81
CA LYS A 37 10.24 -7.54 8.78
C LYS A 37 9.44 -7.10 7.56
N ALA A 38 9.88 -7.51 6.38
CA ALA A 38 9.13 -7.34 5.13
C ALA A 38 7.72 -7.97 5.23
N LEU A 39 6.72 -7.33 4.62
CA LEU A 39 5.32 -7.79 4.61
C LEU A 39 4.91 -8.18 3.18
N THR A 40 4.17 -9.27 3.03
CA THR A 40 3.52 -9.61 1.75
C THR A 40 2.37 -8.65 1.44
N ALA A 41 1.88 -8.65 0.20
CA ALA A 41 0.71 -7.85 -0.19
C ALA A 41 -0.53 -8.18 0.65
N GLU A 42 -0.76 -9.46 0.97
CA GLU A 42 -1.87 -9.90 1.84
C GLU A 42 -1.72 -9.41 3.28
N GLN A 43 -0.52 -9.49 3.86
CA GLN A 43 -0.25 -8.98 5.20
C GLN A 43 -0.44 -7.46 5.27
N LEU A 44 0.06 -6.74 4.28
CA LEU A 44 -0.10 -5.29 4.18
C LEU A 44 -1.57 -4.90 3.95
N ALA A 45 -2.30 -5.64 3.12
CA ALA A 45 -3.75 -5.48 2.93
C ALA A 45 -4.52 -5.70 4.25
N GLY A 46 -4.15 -6.72 5.04
CA GLY A 46 -4.74 -6.98 6.35
C GLY A 46 -4.50 -5.86 7.37
N VAL A 47 -3.27 -5.31 7.44
CA VAL A 47 -2.95 -4.12 8.26
C VAL A 47 -3.73 -2.89 7.78
N LEU A 48 -3.96 -2.77 6.47
CA LEU A 48 -4.72 -1.71 5.82
C LEU A 48 -6.22 -2.01 5.68
N GLY A 49 -6.77 -3.03 6.34
CA GLY A 49 -8.20 -3.37 6.28
C GLY A 49 -8.78 -3.58 4.87
N LEU A 50 -7.94 -3.90 3.87
CA LEU A 50 -8.35 -4.06 2.47
C LEU A 50 -8.76 -5.52 2.23
N TYR A 51 -10.03 -5.82 2.49
CA TYR A 51 -10.57 -7.18 2.39
C TYR A 51 -11.27 -7.48 1.05
N ASP A 52 -11.54 -6.48 0.22
CA ASP A 52 -12.10 -6.66 -1.12
C ASP A 52 -11.01 -6.83 -2.19
N ASP A 53 -11.27 -7.74 -3.13
CA ASP A 53 -10.38 -8.11 -4.23
C ASP A 53 -9.94 -6.90 -5.06
N GLU A 54 -10.82 -5.90 -5.23
CA GLU A 54 -10.53 -4.69 -5.99
C GLU A 54 -9.49 -3.81 -5.30
N ARG A 55 -9.66 -3.50 -4.00
CA ARG A 55 -8.63 -2.76 -3.24
C ARG A 55 -7.35 -3.56 -3.06
N GLN A 56 -7.41 -4.89 -2.97
CA GLN A 56 -6.21 -5.74 -2.95
C GLN A 56 -5.45 -5.69 -4.28
N PHE A 57 -6.14 -5.81 -5.41
CA PHE A 57 -5.54 -5.67 -6.75
C PHE A 57 -4.97 -4.27 -6.97
N ALA A 58 -5.69 -3.23 -6.54
CA ALA A 58 -5.22 -1.85 -6.60
C ALA A 58 -3.97 -1.64 -5.73
N LEU A 59 -3.91 -2.21 -4.51
CA LEU A 59 -2.71 -2.21 -3.67
C LEU A 59 -1.53 -2.90 -4.39
N GLN A 60 -1.72 -4.10 -4.96
CA GLN A 60 -0.68 -4.81 -5.71
C GLN A 60 -0.13 -3.96 -6.87
N ARG A 61 -1.00 -3.28 -7.63
CA ARG A 61 -0.59 -2.34 -8.70
C ARG A 61 0.20 -1.16 -8.15
N ARG A 62 -0.17 -0.59 -7.00
CA ARG A 62 0.57 0.49 -6.35
C ARG A 62 1.95 0.02 -5.87
N LEU A 63 2.05 -1.14 -5.23
CA LEU A 63 3.33 -1.74 -4.82
C LEU A 63 4.24 -1.99 -6.02
N GLY A 64 3.70 -2.49 -7.13
CA GLY A 64 4.44 -2.64 -8.40
C GLY A 64 4.88 -1.32 -9.05
N ALA A 65 4.15 -0.23 -8.84
CA ALA A 65 4.62 1.11 -9.21
C ALA A 65 5.76 1.56 -8.29
N MET A 66 5.61 1.42 -6.97
CA MET A 66 6.63 1.81 -5.98
C MET A 66 7.96 1.05 -6.14
N ILE A 67 7.94 -0.22 -6.58
CA ILE A 67 9.17 -0.95 -6.94
C ILE A 67 9.86 -0.32 -8.16
N ARG A 68 9.10 0.02 -9.22
CA ARG A 68 9.66 0.67 -10.43
C ARG A 68 10.14 2.10 -10.15
N ASP A 69 9.47 2.80 -9.23
CA ASP A 69 9.83 4.12 -8.74
C ASP A 69 11.04 4.08 -7.78
N GLY A 70 11.60 2.90 -7.47
CA GLY A 70 12.78 2.73 -6.61
C GLY A 70 12.52 2.93 -5.11
N GLN A 71 11.26 2.89 -4.68
CA GLN A 71 10.85 3.15 -3.28
C GLN A 71 10.76 1.87 -2.43
N LEU A 72 10.53 0.71 -3.07
CA LEU A 72 10.41 -0.58 -2.42
C LEU A 72 11.28 -1.63 -3.11
N SER A 73 11.70 -2.62 -2.34
CA SER A 73 12.23 -3.88 -2.87
C SER A 73 11.38 -5.07 -2.40
N THR A 74 11.44 -6.17 -3.13
CA THR A 74 10.74 -7.42 -2.80
C THR A 74 11.75 -8.55 -2.57
N ASP A 75 11.42 -9.48 -1.68
CA ASP A 75 12.21 -10.68 -1.43
C ASP A 75 11.76 -11.87 -2.30
N ARG A 76 12.43 -13.03 -2.13
CA ARG A 76 12.11 -14.26 -2.88
C ARG A 76 10.73 -14.85 -2.56
N ARG A 77 10.03 -14.33 -1.55
CA ARG A 77 8.71 -14.76 -1.07
C ARG A 77 7.61 -13.76 -1.44
N GLY A 78 7.95 -12.69 -2.16
CA GLY A 78 7.02 -11.61 -2.49
C GLY A 78 6.74 -10.64 -1.33
N ALA A 79 7.59 -10.60 -0.31
CA ALA A 79 7.47 -9.66 0.80
C ALA A 79 8.19 -8.34 0.48
N TYR A 80 7.48 -7.23 0.65
CA TYR A 80 7.90 -5.87 0.38
C TYR A 80 8.61 -5.26 1.58
N LYS A 81 9.65 -4.46 1.31
CA LYS A 81 10.33 -3.60 2.29
C LYS A 81 10.72 -2.26 1.65
N PRO A 82 10.93 -1.18 2.43
CA PRO A 82 11.53 0.04 1.91
C PRO A 82 12.93 -0.23 1.37
N LEU A 83 13.37 0.59 0.41
CA LEU A 83 14.75 0.65 -0.07
C LEU A 83 15.59 1.66 0.73
#